data_AF-A0A7V9SY08-F1
#
_entry.id   AF-A0A7V9SY08-F1
#
_cell.length_a   1.000
_cell.length_b   1.000
_cell.length_c   1.000
_cell.angle_alpha   90.00
_cell.angle_beta   90.00
_cell.angle_gamma   90.00
#
_symmetry.space_group_name_H-M   'P 1'
#
loop_
_entity.id
_entity.type
_entity.pdbx_description
1 polymer ?
#
loop_
_entity_poly.entity_id
_entity_poly.type
_entity_poly.pdbx_seq_one_letter_code
_entity_poly.pdbx_strand_id
1 'polypeptide(L)'
;MNLNKDVNSKTEEFLAQIENLTDGLCYMSETDARILPFTGQKAAAVTVTEVLSQTKSAPNAAIEERDFSEFFGRLSDNQGWFGEEEKATALKFADLKSLLEKNLKDLKVFKIGKIQIDIYAVGLDTQSILIGIQTKAVET
;
A
#
# COMPACT_ATOMS: atom_id res chain seq x y z
N MET A 1 -34.05 -8.03 -0.21
CA MET A 1 -32.88 -7.23 0.24
C MET A 1 -31.66 -7.68 -0.53
N ASN A 2 -31.01 -6.77 -1.26
CA ASN A 2 -29.88 -7.06 -2.15
C ASN A 2 -28.56 -6.80 -1.40
N LEU A 3 -28.13 -7.75 -0.55
CA LEU A 3 -26.89 -7.63 0.25
C LEU A 3 -25.63 -7.45 -0.61
N ASN A 4 -25.67 -7.78 -1.90
CA ASN A 4 -24.51 -7.73 -2.79
C ASN A 4 -24.21 -6.33 -3.34
N LYS A 5 -25.16 -5.38 -3.31
CA LYS A 5 -24.94 -4.01 -3.83
C LYS A 5 -24.24 -3.11 -2.81
N ASP A 6 -24.71 -3.07 -1.58
CA ASP A 6 -24.16 -2.22 -0.50
C ASP A 6 -22.70 -2.53 -0.15
N VAL A 7 -22.27 -3.76 -0.43
CA VAL A 7 -20.96 -4.29 -0.07
C VAL A 7 -19.90 -3.97 -1.11
N ASN A 8 -20.25 -4.03 -2.41
CA ASN A 8 -19.35 -3.60 -3.49
C ASN A 8 -19.06 -2.09 -3.36
N SER A 9 -20.10 -1.31 -3.04
CA SER A 9 -19.99 0.14 -2.87
C SER A 9 -18.96 0.56 -1.82
N LYS A 10 -18.90 -0.10 -0.66
CA LYS A 10 -17.94 0.27 0.40
C LYS A 10 -16.48 0.02 0.02
N THR A 11 -16.21 -1.08 -0.68
CA THR A 11 -14.87 -1.37 -1.18
C THR A 11 -14.48 -0.36 -2.25
N GLU A 12 -15.40 -0.04 -3.16
CA GLU A 12 -15.19 1.00 -4.20
C GLU A 12 -14.95 2.39 -3.59
N GLU A 13 -15.74 2.78 -2.57
CA GLU A 13 -15.56 4.05 -1.83
C GLU A 13 -14.20 4.11 -1.14
N PHE A 14 -13.77 3.00 -0.54
CA PHE A 14 -12.46 2.92 0.11
C PHE A 14 -11.31 3.04 -0.89
N LEU A 15 -11.42 2.37 -2.05
CA LEU A 15 -10.43 2.49 -3.13
C LEU A 15 -10.37 3.90 -3.70
N ALA A 16 -11.51 4.58 -3.85
CA ALA A 16 -11.55 5.98 -4.27
C ALA A 16 -10.88 6.91 -3.26
N GLN A 17 -11.01 6.64 -1.94
CA GLN A 17 -10.30 7.39 -0.91
C GLN A 17 -8.78 7.18 -0.98
N ILE A 18 -8.34 5.92 -1.21
CA ILE A 18 -6.92 5.63 -1.43
C ILE A 18 -6.43 6.38 -2.66
N GLU A 19 -7.14 6.29 -3.78
CA GLU A 19 -6.77 6.95 -5.04
C GLU A 19 -6.57 8.46 -4.85
N ASN A 20 -7.51 9.13 -4.19
CA ASN A 20 -7.44 10.56 -3.90
C ASN A 20 -6.22 10.94 -3.02
N LEU A 21 -5.91 10.15 -1.99
CA LEU A 21 -4.73 10.39 -1.15
C LEU A 21 -3.41 10.10 -1.88
N THR A 22 -3.44 9.20 -2.86
CA THR A 22 -2.27 8.86 -3.68
C THR A 22 -2.11 9.77 -4.91
N ASP A 23 -3.06 10.65 -5.19
CA ASP A 23 -2.98 11.56 -6.34
C ASP A 23 -1.80 12.54 -6.19
N GLY A 24 -0.95 12.53 -7.21
CA GLY A 24 0.31 13.26 -7.23
C GLY A 24 1.34 12.81 -6.18
N LEU A 25 1.12 11.70 -5.46
CA LEU A 25 2.06 11.17 -4.48
C LEU A 25 3.03 10.17 -5.14
N CYS A 26 4.33 10.36 -4.92
CA CYS A 26 5.37 9.47 -5.42
C CYS A 26 6.17 8.86 -4.27
N TYR A 27 6.57 7.61 -4.46
CA TYR A 27 7.57 6.95 -3.64
C TYR A 27 8.96 7.33 -4.16
N MET A 28 9.71 8.03 -3.33
CA MET A 28 11.07 8.48 -3.63
C MET A 28 12.05 7.32 -3.41
N SER A 29 12.62 6.82 -4.51
CA SER A 29 13.75 5.88 -4.53
C SER A 29 14.85 6.45 -5.43
N GLU A 30 15.59 5.62 -6.18
CA GLU A 30 16.35 6.14 -7.33
C GLU A 30 15.43 6.67 -8.46
N THR A 31 14.16 6.26 -8.45
CA THR A 31 13.12 6.77 -9.35
C THR A 31 11.92 7.29 -8.56
N ASP A 32 11.25 8.31 -9.09
CA ASP A 32 9.94 8.76 -8.62
C ASP A 32 8.83 7.85 -9.17
N ALA A 33 8.37 6.91 -8.34
CA ALA A 33 7.31 5.98 -8.72
C ALA A 33 5.96 6.41 -8.15
N ARG A 34 4.91 6.41 -8.98
CA ARG A 34 3.55 6.68 -8.49
C ARG A 34 3.11 5.62 -7.48
N ILE A 35 2.27 6.05 -6.54
CA ILE A 35 1.56 5.15 -5.64
C ILE A 35 0.17 4.94 -6.21
N LEU A 36 -0.27 3.68 -6.29
CA LEU A 36 -1.55 3.30 -6.89
C LEU A 36 -2.34 2.42 -5.91
N PRO A 37 -3.68 2.50 -5.90
CA PRO A 37 -4.50 1.55 -5.16
C PRO A 37 -4.27 0.12 -5.67
N PHE A 38 -4.34 -0.84 -4.76
CA PHE A 38 -4.28 -2.27 -5.04
C PHE A 38 -5.52 -2.96 -4.48
N THR A 39 -6.09 -3.87 -5.27
CA THR A 39 -7.19 -4.74 -4.87
C THR A 39 -6.94 -6.14 -5.41
N GLY A 40 -6.85 -7.09 -4.50
CA GLY A 40 -6.73 -8.50 -4.80
C GLY A 40 -8.08 -9.21 -4.72
N GLN A 41 -8.04 -10.44 -4.24
CA GLN A 41 -9.18 -11.31 -3.97
C GLN A 41 -9.27 -11.60 -2.48
N LYS A 42 -10.23 -12.44 -2.09
CA LYS A 42 -10.33 -12.92 -0.71
C LYS A 42 -9.07 -13.70 -0.33
N ALA A 43 -8.60 -13.43 0.88
CA ALA A 43 -7.42 -14.03 1.48
C ALA A 43 -7.71 -14.41 2.94
N ALA A 44 -7.20 -15.57 3.37
CA ALA A 44 -7.39 -16.01 4.75
C ALA A 44 -6.48 -15.25 5.74
N ALA A 45 -5.30 -14.82 5.28
CA ALA A 45 -4.30 -14.10 6.04
C ALA A 45 -3.35 -13.34 5.11
N VAL A 46 -2.67 -12.30 5.62
CA VAL A 46 -1.66 -11.55 4.84
C VAL A 46 -0.32 -12.25 5.00
N THR A 47 0.01 -13.10 4.03
CA THR A 47 1.25 -13.88 4.00
C THR A 47 1.99 -13.69 2.69
N VAL A 48 3.29 -13.93 2.69
CA VAL A 48 4.14 -13.94 1.48
C VAL A 48 3.51 -14.75 0.35
N THR A 49 3.08 -15.98 0.63
CA THR A 49 2.48 -16.88 -0.37
C THR A 49 1.21 -16.29 -0.97
N GLU A 50 0.37 -15.67 -0.13
CA GLU A 50 -0.89 -15.10 -0.57
C GLU A 50 -0.69 -13.84 -1.42
N VAL A 51 0.24 -12.97 -1.03
CA VAL A 51 0.56 -11.77 -1.82
C VAL A 51 1.20 -12.16 -3.15
N LEU A 52 2.09 -13.16 -3.18
CA LEU A 52 2.66 -13.65 -4.44
C LEU A 52 1.61 -14.26 -5.38
N SER A 53 0.62 -14.98 -4.84
CA SER A 53 -0.43 -15.60 -5.66
C SER A 53 -1.35 -14.58 -6.34
N GLN A 54 -1.48 -13.38 -5.75
CA GLN A 54 -2.40 -12.32 -6.20
C GLN A 54 -1.70 -11.16 -6.92
N THR A 55 -0.37 -11.17 -7.00
CA THR A 55 0.41 -10.14 -7.69
C THR A 55 0.97 -10.67 -9.01
N LYS A 56 1.33 -9.77 -9.92
CA LYS A 56 1.95 -10.13 -11.20
C LYS A 56 3.46 -10.39 -11.06
N SER A 57 3.88 -10.84 -9.88
CA SER A 57 5.27 -11.02 -9.51
C SER A 57 5.87 -12.27 -10.16
N ALA A 58 7.17 -12.24 -10.44
CA ALA A 58 7.84 -13.45 -10.93
C ALA A 58 7.82 -14.54 -9.84
N PRO A 59 7.54 -15.82 -10.18
CA PRO A 59 7.37 -16.89 -9.20
C PRO A 59 8.63 -17.19 -8.37
N ASN A 60 9.81 -16.76 -8.84
CA ASN A 60 11.10 -16.90 -8.15
C ASN A 60 11.68 -15.55 -7.71
N ALA A 61 10.86 -14.49 -7.67
CA ALA A 61 11.32 -13.20 -7.17
C ALA A 61 11.71 -13.30 -5.70
N ALA A 62 12.79 -12.62 -5.31
CA ALA A 62 13.09 -12.42 -3.89
C ALA A 62 11.96 -11.60 -3.27
N ILE A 63 11.49 -12.02 -2.10
CA ILE A 63 10.44 -11.32 -1.36
C ILE A 63 10.90 -11.07 0.06
N GLU A 64 10.64 -9.85 0.52
CA GLU A 64 10.89 -9.41 1.88
C GLU A 64 9.61 -8.86 2.48
N GLU A 65 9.23 -9.38 3.66
CA GLU A 65 8.15 -8.83 4.49
C GLU A 65 8.74 -7.76 5.42
N ARG A 66 8.05 -6.63 5.54
CA ARG A 66 8.41 -5.49 6.38
C ARG A 66 7.22 -5.08 7.24
N ASP A 67 7.52 -4.55 8.42
CA ASP A 67 6.51 -3.94 9.28
C ASP A 67 5.91 -2.70 8.59
N PHE A 68 4.58 -2.64 8.60
CA PHE A 68 3.84 -1.55 7.96
C PHE A 68 4.09 -0.21 8.66
N SER A 69 4.09 -0.21 9.99
CA SER A 69 4.22 1.01 10.78
C SER A 69 5.61 1.63 10.68
N GLU A 70 6.67 0.80 10.68
CA GLU A 70 8.05 1.22 10.45
C GLU A 70 8.26 1.72 9.03
N PHE A 71 7.72 1.03 8.02
CA PHE A 71 7.84 1.46 6.62
C PHE A 71 7.20 2.82 6.39
N PHE A 72 5.93 3.00 6.78
CA PHE A 72 5.25 4.29 6.65
C PHE A 72 5.80 5.34 7.59
N GLY A 73 6.28 4.96 8.78
CA GLY A 73 6.90 5.87 9.73
C GLY A 73 8.02 6.67 9.07
N ARG A 74 8.88 6.01 8.28
CA ARG A 74 9.95 6.67 7.51
C ARG A 74 9.47 7.62 6.42
N LEU A 75 8.27 7.39 5.86
CA LEU A 75 7.68 8.21 4.79
C LEU A 75 6.90 9.41 5.35
N SER A 76 6.35 9.26 6.54
CA SER A 76 5.58 10.30 7.24
C SER A 76 6.44 11.13 8.21
N ASP A 77 7.70 10.76 8.43
CA ASP A 77 8.56 11.44 9.38
C ASP A 77 8.87 12.86 8.89
N ASN A 78 8.38 13.85 9.62
CA ASN A 78 8.63 15.25 9.33
C ASN A 78 9.93 15.66 9.99
N GLN A 79 10.98 15.68 9.18
CA GLN A 79 12.27 16.17 9.65
C GLN A 79 12.26 17.69 9.74
N GLY A 80 12.84 18.24 10.81
CA GLY A 80 12.82 19.69 11.07
C GLY A 80 13.48 20.55 9.98
N TRP A 81 14.26 19.95 9.09
CA TRP A 81 14.94 20.59 7.95
C TRP A 81 14.15 20.54 6.64
N PHE A 82 12.97 19.90 6.60
CA PHE A 82 12.12 19.83 5.42
C PHE A 82 11.52 21.18 5.03
N GLY A 83 11.53 21.45 3.72
CA GLY A 83 10.77 22.53 3.10
C GLY A 83 9.26 22.27 3.12
N GLU A 84 8.48 23.23 2.62
CA GLU A 84 7.02 23.15 2.62
C GLU A 84 6.48 21.98 1.78
N GLU A 85 7.11 21.69 0.63
CA GLU A 85 6.72 20.59 -0.26
C GLU A 85 6.96 19.20 0.35
N GLU A 86 8.11 19.02 1.02
CA GLU A 86 8.46 17.79 1.72
C GLU A 86 7.52 17.55 2.91
N LYS A 87 7.18 18.62 3.65
CA LYS A 87 6.19 18.56 4.74
C LYS A 87 4.80 18.18 4.23
N ALA A 88 4.36 18.76 3.12
CA ALA A 88 3.09 18.41 2.50
C ALA A 88 3.07 16.94 2.06
N THR A 89 4.19 16.43 1.53
CA THR A 89 4.35 15.03 1.14
C THR A 89 4.28 14.09 2.36
N ALA A 90 5.02 14.40 3.43
CA ALA A 90 4.99 13.63 4.67
C ALA A 90 3.58 13.57 5.30
N LEU A 91 2.83 14.68 5.24
CA LEU A 91 1.43 14.72 5.68
C LEU A 91 0.55 13.80 4.84
N LYS A 92 0.66 13.81 3.50
CA LYS A 92 -0.08 12.88 2.63
C LYS A 92 0.21 11.41 2.97
N PHE A 93 1.47 11.06 3.25
CA PHE A 93 1.82 9.71 3.71
C PHE A 93 1.24 9.37 5.08
N ALA A 94 1.17 10.33 6.01
CA ALA A 94 0.55 10.15 7.31
C ALA A 94 -0.98 9.94 7.21
N ASP A 95 -1.65 10.69 6.35
CA ASP A 95 -3.08 10.54 6.05
C ASP A 95 -3.36 9.17 5.40
N LEU A 96 -2.55 8.77 4.43
CA LEU A 96 -2.66 7.46 3.78
C LEU A 96 -2.43 6.32 4.79
N LYS A 97 -1.40 6.42 5.64
CA LYS A 97 -1.15 5.46 6.72
C LYS A 97 -2.40 5.30 7.60
N SER A 98 -2.92 6.43 8.08
CA SER A 98 -4.09 6.47 8.97
C SER A 98 -5.34 5.89 8.32
N LEU A 99 -5.55 6.16 7.03
CA LEU A 99 -6.66 5.61 6.26
C LEU A 99 -6.56 4.08 6.18
N LEU A 100 -5.37 3.54 5.88
CA LEU A 100 -5.16 2.09 5.80
C LEU A 100 -5.32 1.42 7.18
N GLU A 101 -4.71 1.96 8.23
CA GLU A 101 -4.80 1.42 9.61
C GLU A 101 -6.23 1.39 10.15
N LYS A 102 -7.06 2.37 9.77
CA LYS A 102 -8.45 2.44 10.19
C LYS A 102 -9.34 1.39 9.54
N ASN A 103 -9.04 1.00 8.30
CA ASN A 103 -9.93 0.18 7.47
C ASN A 103 -9.45 -1.26 7.27
N LEU A 104 -8.15 -1.52 7.48
CA LEU A 104 -7.53 -2.80 7.20
C LEU A 104 -6.95 -3.44 8.47
N LYS A 105 -6.93 -4.77 8.46
CA LYS A 105 -6.31 -5.61 9.50
C LYS A 105 -5.09 -6.32 8.92
N ASP A 106 -4.19 -6.74 9.81
CA ASP A 106 -3.00 -7.50 9.45
C ASP A 106 -2.14 -6.79 8.38
N LEU A 107 -1.98 -5.47 8.55
CA LEU A 107 -1.25 -4.63 7.61
C LEU A 107 0.24 -5.01 7.56
N LYS A 108 0.74 -5.22 6.34
CA LYS A 108 2.13 -5.60 6.08
C LYS A 108 2.63 -4.95 4.80
N VAL A 109 3.94 -4.87 4.68
CA VAL A 109 4.60 -4.42 3.45
C VAL A 109 5.42 -5.55 2.86
N PHE A 110 5.31 -5.76 1.55
CA PHE A 110 6.07 -6.76 0.80
C PHE A 110 6.88 -6.07 -0.28
N LYS A 111 8.20 -6.27 -0.26
CA LYS A 111 9.11 -5.85 -1.33
C LYS A 111 9.45 -7.07 -2.17
N ILE A 112 9.17 -7.02 -3.46
CA ILE A 112 9.31 -8.15 -4.38
C ILE A 112 10.25 -7.78 -5.53
N GLY A 113 11.42 -8.40 -5.56
CA GLY A 113 12.47 -8.08 -6.53
C GLY A 113 13.82 -7.84 -5.85
N LYS A 114 14.79 -7.36 -6.64
CA LYS A 114 16.15 -7.02 -6.15
C LYS A 114 16.64 -5.67 -6.64
N ILE A 115 16.49 -5.42 -7.95
CA ILE A 115 16.87 -4.15 -8.58
C ILE A 115 15.60 -3.35 -8.87
N GLN A 116 14.69 -3.94 -9.63
CA GLN A 116 13.32 -3.44 -9.78
C GLN A 116 12.47 -4.13 -8.72
N ILE A 117 11.93 -3.35 -7.80
CA ILE A 117 11.21 -3.85 -6.65
C ILE A 117 9.76 -3.39 -6.74
N ASP A 118 8.84 -4.35 -6.79
CA ASP A 118 7.43 -4.11 -6.59
C ASP A 118 7.14 -4.08 -5.09
N ILE A 119 6.55 -2.98 -4.62
CA ILE A 119 6.23 -2.78 -3.21
C ILE A 119 4.72 -2.82 -3.04
N TYR A 120 4.24 -3.69 -2.17
CA TYR A 120 2.84 -3.82 -1.80
C TYR A 120 2.67 -3.52 -0.32
N ALA A 121 1.88 -2.51 0.03
CA ALA A 121 1.46 -2.30 1.41
C ALA A 121 -0.02 -2.66 1.52
N VAL A 122 -0.32 -3.81 2.10
CA VAL A 122 -1.63 -4.46 2.00
C VAL A 122 -2.11 -4.99 3.35
N GLY A 123 -3.42 -5.08 3.48
CA GLY A 123 -4.12 -5.66 4.62
C GLY A 123 -5.43 -6.30 4.18
N LEU A 124 -6.16 -6.87 5.14
CA LEU A 124 -7.48 -7.43 4.92
C LEU A 124 -8.56 -6.44 5.33
N ASP A 125 -9.52 -6.21 4.44
CA ASP A 125 -10.73 -5.47 4.78
C ASP A 125 -11.68 -6.32 5.65
N THR A 126 -12.83 -5.75 6.01
CA THR A 126 -13.90 -6.44 6.76
C THR A 126 -14.44 -7.71 6.07
N GLN A 127 -14.24 -7.87 4.77
CA GLN A 127 -14.63 -9.03 3.98
C GLN A 127 -13.50 -10.01 3.69
N SER A 128 -12.34 -9.80 4.32
CA SER A 128 -11.12 -10.56 4.06
C SER A 128 -10.62 -10.42 2.62
N ILE A 129 -10.92 -9.32 1.93
CA ILE A 129 -10.33 -8.99 0.64
C ILE A 129 -8.98 -8.32 0.89
N LEU A 130 -7.96 -8.75 0.16
CA LEU A 130 -6.63 -8.15 0.19
C LEU A 130 -6.67 -6.80 -0.53
N ILE A 131 -6.48 -5.70 0.21
CA ILE A 131 -6.54 -4.33 -0.31
C ILE A 131 -5.33 -3.54 0.21
N GLY A 132 -4.91 -2.53 -0.54
CA GLY A 132 -3.93 -1.57 -0.06
C GLY A 132 -3.41 -0.67 -1.18
N ILE A 133 -2.10 -0.47 -1.20
CA ILE A 133 -1.40 0.25 -2.27
C ILE A 133 -0.30 -0.61 -2.89
N GLN A 134 0.08 -0.24 -4.10
CA GLN A 134 1.26 -0.72 -4.78
C GLN A 134 2.11 0.45 -5.29
N THR A 135 3.42 0.27 -5.29
CA THR A 135 4.37 1.18 -5.95
C THR A 135 5.61 0.40 -6.40
N LYS A 136 6.56 1.10 -7.01
CA LYS A 136 7.83 0.51 -7.46
C LYS A 136 9.00 1.27 -6.85
N ALA A 137 10.11 0.58 -6.70
CA ALA A 137 11.39 1.19 -6.36
C ALA A 137 12.49 0.62 -7.24
N VAL A 138 13.53 1.43 -7.45
CA VAL A 138 14.81 0.98 -7.98
C VAL A 138 15.84 1.09 -6.87
N GLU A 139 16.58 0.00 -6.65
CA GLU A 139 17.68 -0.10 -5.68
C GLU A 139 18.93 -0.69 -6.38
N THR A 140 20.09 -0.08 -6.17
CA THR A 140 21.39 -0.45 -6.76
C THR A 140 22.36 -1.10 -5.78
#